data_AF-A0A936SWM7-F1
#
_entry.id   AF-A0A936SWM7-F1
#
_cell.length_a   1.000
_cell.length_b   1.000
_cell.length_c   1.000
_cell.angle_alpha   90.00
_cell.angle_beta   90.00
_cell.angle_gamma   90.00
#
_symmetry.space_group_name_H-M   'P 1'
#
loop_
_entity.id
_entity.type
_entity.pdbx_description
1 polymer ?
#
loop_
_entity_poly.entity_id
_entity_poly.type
_entity_poly.pdbx_seq_one_letter_code
_entity_poly.pdbx_strand_id
1 'polypeptide(L)' 'MLGLQLPELLIILVIVVVLFGASRLRGLGGALGGSIREFKTAVRDENAPEAKAEKPEKVDS' A
#
# COMPACT_ATOMS: atom_id res chain seq x y z
N MET A 1 -2.15 14.97 23.79
CA MET A 1 -2.21 16.02 22.77
C MET A 1 -2.37 15.34 21.42
N LEU A 2 -3.47 15.64 20.71
CA LEU A 2 -3.93 15.00 19.46
C LEU A 2 -3.95 13.46 19.48
N GLY A 3 -4.88 12.90 20.24
CA GLY A 3 -5.24 11.48 20.12
C GLY A 3 -6.05 11.28 18.84
N LEU A 4 -5.37 11.16 17.69
CA LEU A 4 -6.00 10.66 16.47
C LEU A 4 -6.24 9.16 16.66
N GLN A 5 -7.40 8.83 17.23
CA GLN A 5 -7.81 7.45 17.34
C GLN A 5 -8.15 6.96 15.92
N LEU A 6 -7.96 5.65 15.68
CA LEU A 6 -8.23 5.02 14.39
C LEU A 6 -9.61 5.37 13.77
N PRO A 7 -10.70 5.54 14.55
CA PRO A 7 -12.01 5.89 14.02
C PRO A 7 -12.05 7.26 13.32
N GLU A 8 -11.43 8.29 13.91
CA GLU A 8 -11.41 9.65 13.37
C GLU A 8 -10.63 9.69 12.06
N LEU A 9 -9.50 8.98 11.98
CA LEU A 9 -8.73 8.84 10.75
C LEU A 9 -9.56 8.19 9.63
N LEU A 10 -10.37 7.19 9.98
CA LEU A 10 -11.24 6.49 9.02
C LEU A 10 -12.35 7.39 8.48
N ILE A 11 -12.97 8.22 9.34
CA ILE A 11 -13.96 9.22 8.91
C ILE A 11 -13.34 10.23 7.93
N ILE A 12 -12.15 10.76 8.26
CA ILE A 12 -11.43 11.70 7.39
C ILE A 12 -11.08 11.03 6.05
N LEU A 13 -10.63 9.78 6.09
CA LEU A 13 -10.31 9.00 4.89
C LEU A 13 -11.53 8.85 3.98
N VAL A 14 -12.71 8.55 4.53
CA VAL A 14 -13.96 8.46 3.76
C VAL A 14 -14.27 9.79 3.09
N ILE A 15 -14.15 10.92 3.80
CA ILE A 15 -14.37 12.25 3.21
C ILE A 15 -13.42 12.50 2.04
N VAL A 16 -12.12 12.22 2.22
CA VAL A 16 -11.12 12.36 1.15
C VAL A 16 -11.47 11.48 -0.05
N VAL A 17 -11.92 10.24 0.17
CA VAL A 17 -12.35 9.34 -0.91
C VAL A 17 -13.56 9.89 -1.66
N VAL A 18 -14.52 10.51 -0.97
CA VAL A 18 -15.70 11.12 -1.61
C VAL A 18 -15.31 12.36 -2.42
N LEU A 19 -14.41 13.20 -1.91
CA LEU A 19 -13.97 14.43 -2.59
C LEU A 19 -13.12 14.15 -3.83
N PHE A 20 -12.13 13.26 -3.71
CA PHE A 20 -11.20 12.95 -4.80
C PHE A 20 -11.70 11.83 -5.71
N GLY A 21 -12.65 11.02 -5.23
CA GLY A 21 -13.12 9.80 -5.87
C GLY A 21 -12.15 8.63 -5.68
N ALA A 22 -12.70 7.42 -5.60
CA ALA A 22 -11.91 6.19 -5.48
C ALA A 22 -10.97 5.95 -6.67
N SER A 23 -11.33 6.42 -7.87
CA SER A 23 -10.51 6.25 -9.08
C SER A 23 -9.17 7.00 -9.02
N ARG A 24 -9.17 8.25 -8.53
CA ARG A 24 -7.92 9.02 -8.39
C ARG A 24 -7.03 8.46 -7.29
N LEU A 25 -7.62 8.06 -6.16
CA LEU A 25 -6.89 7.43 -5.07
C LEU A 25 -6.30 6.07 -5.45
N ARG A 26 -7.01 5.24 -6.23
CA ARG A 26 -6.46 3.97 -6.75
C ARG A 26 -5.29 4.20 -7.70
N GLY A 27 -5.38 5.17 -8.62
CA GLY A 27 -4.29 5.50 -9.54
C GLY A 27 -3.03 5.95 -8.80
N LEU A 28 -3.16 6.87 -7.86
CA LEU A 28 -2.05 7.36 -7.03
C LEU A 28 -1.52 6.27 -6.08
N GLY A 29 -2.42 5.52 -5.43
CA GLY A 29 -2.08 4.43 -4.52
C GLY A 29 -1.36 3.28 -5.21
N GLY A 30 -1.70 2.97 -6.47
CA GLY A 30 -0.98 1.97 -7.27
C GLY A 30 0.45 2.41 -7.58
N ALA A 31 0.64 3.67 -8.01
CA ALA A 31 1.98 4.22 -8.30
C ALA A 31 2.86 4.29 -7.04
N LEU A 32 2.32 4.85 -5.95
CA LEU A 32 3.04 4.93 -4.67
C LEU A 32 3.28 3.53 -4.08
N GLY A 33 2.28 2.66 -4.09
CA GLY A 33 2.38 1.29 -3.56
C GLY A 33 3.41 0.45 -4.30
N GLY A 34 3.51 0.57 -5.63
CA GLY A 34 4.55 -0.07 -6.42
C GLY A 34 5.95 0.41 -6.02
N SER A 35 6.16 1.73 -5.94
CA SER A 35 7.46 2.30 -5.54
C SER A 35 7.86 1.93 -4.11
N ILE A 36 6.93 1.92 -3.16
CA ILE A 36 7.17 1.53 -1.77
C ILE A 36 7.48 0.03 -1.68
N ARG A 37 6.83 -0.82 -2.49
CA ARG A 37 7.10 -2.25 -2.54
C ARG A 37 8.51 -2.52 -3.04
N GLU A 38 8.92 -1.85 -4.12
CA GLU A 38 10.28 -1.98 -4.67
C GLU A 38 11.33 -1.46 -3.68
N PHE A 39 11.07 -0.32 -3.05
CA PHE A 39 11.92 0.24 -2.00
C PHE A 39 12.06 -0.72 -0.80
N LYS A 40 10.95 -1.32 -0.35
CA LYS A 40 10.97 -2.32 0.73
C LYS A 40 11.75 -3.57 0.34
N THR A 41 11.66 -4.02 -0.91
CA THR A 41 12.41 -5.18 -1.42
C THR A 41 13.91 -4.85 -1.45
N ALA A 42 14.31 -3.72 -2.03
CA ALA A 42 15.70 -3.30 -2.11
C ALA A 42 16.35 -3.14 -0.72
N VAL A 43 15.65 -2.51 0.22
CA VAL A 43 16.12 -2.35 1.61
C VAL A 43 16.18 -3.69 2.37
N ARG A 44 15.36 -4.68 2.01
CA ARG A 44 15.42 -6.02 2.59
C ARG A 44 16.53 -6.88 1.97
N ASP A 45 16.76 -6.79 0.68
CA ASP A 45 17.82 -7.53 -0.03
C ASP A 45 19.22 -7.07 0.41
N GLU A 46 19.40 -5.80 0.80
CA GLU A 46 20.67 -5.33 1.39
C GLU A 46 20.95 -5.91 2.79
N ASN A 47 19.97 -6.52 3.47
CA ASN A 47 20.07 -6.97 4.87
C ASN A 47 19.77 -8.46 5.11
N ALA A 48 19.41 -9.25 4.08
CA ALA A 48 19.24 -10.70 4.20
C ALA A 48 19.43 -11.40 2.84
N PRO A 49 20.19 -12.51 2.76
CA PRO A 49 20.13 -13.37 1.59
C PRO A 49 18.79 -14.13 1.64
N GLU A 50 18.06 -14.08 0.53
CA GLU A 50 16.89 -14.91 0.22
C GLU A 50 15.57 -14.57 0.94
N ALA A 51 14.76 -13.71 0.31
CA ALA A 51 13.32 -13.78 0.43
C ALA A 51 12.66 -13.50 -0.93
N LYS A 52 12.61 -14.54 -1.78
CA LYS A 52 11.71 -14.61 -2.94
C LYS A 52 10.27 -14.35 -2.47
N ALA A 53 9.76 -13.15 -2.76
CA ALA A 53 8.34 -12.86 -2.66
C ALA A 53 7.61 -13.52 -3.84
N GLU A 54 7.08 -14.71 -3.57
CA GLU A 54 5.76 -15.19 -3.99
C GLU A 54 5.21 -14.57 -5.30
N LYS A 55 5.50 -15.26 -6.41
CA LYS A 55 4.60 -15.27 -7.57
C LYS A 55 3.35 -16.04 -7.13
N PRO A 56 2.12 -15.53 -7.30
CA PRO A 56 0.97 -16.39 -7.26
C PRO A 56 1.05 -17.26 -8.50
N GLU A 57 1.52 -18.49 -8.31
CA GLU A 57 1.36 -19.56 -9.28
C GLU A 57 -0.15 -19.80 -9.38
N LYS A 58 -0.75 -19.30 -10.47
CA LYS A 58 -2.03 -19.79 -10.92
C LYS A 58 -1.84 -21.27 -11.23
N VAL A 59 -2.35 -22.10 -10.32
CA VAL A 59 -2.69 -23.49 -10.60
C VAL A 59 -3.94 -23.41 -11.49
N ASP A 60 -3.73 -23.23 -12.79
CA ASP A 60 -4.73 -23.58 -13.79
C ASP A 60 -4.85 -25.11 -13.79
N SER A 61 -6.05 -25.59 -13.42
CA SER A 61 -6.54 -26.95 -13.69
C SER A 61 -7.73 -26.85 -14.63
#